data_AF-A0A8S2V1Y1-F1
#
_entry.id   AF-A0A8S2V1Y1-F1
#
_cell.length_a   1.000
_cell.length_b   1.000
_cell.length_c   1.000
_cell.angle_alpha   90.00
_cell.angle_beta   90.00
_cell.angle_gamma   90.00
#
_symmetry.space_group_name_H-M   'P 1'
#
loop_
_entity.id
_entity.type
_entity.pdbx_description
1 polymer ?
#
loop_
_entity_poly.entity_id
_entity_poly.type
_entity_poly.pdbx_seq_one_letter_code
_entity_poly.pdbx_strand_id
1 'polypeptide(L)' 'MPRKQIDPQHEGRVLALLQLKYSQRQIVKTLKHDGISVSQRTVSNIKRKIGVQRNSTEKIKFSRQRPASTPST' A
#
# COMPACT_ATOMS: atom_id res chain seq x y z
N MET A 1 -16.33 17.98 3.70
CA MET A 1 -16.05 17.73 2.26
C MET A 1 -15.61 16.27 2.08
N PRO A 2 -16.38 15.42 1.38
CA PRO A 2 -16.01 14.02 1.15
C PRO A 2 -14.80 13.95 0.21
N ARG A 3 -13.80 13.14 0.56
CA ARG A 3 -12.63 12.90 -0.30
C ARG A 3 -13.11 12.11 -1.53
N LYS A 4 -12.91 12.64 -2.74
CA LYS A 4 -13.14 11.88 -3.98
C LYS A 4 -12.33 10.59 -3.92
N GLN A 5 -13.01 9.46 -3.84
CA GLN A 5 -12.36 8.16 -3.96
C GLN A 5 -11.84 8.01 -5.38
N ILE A 6 -10.61 7.53 -5.51
CA ILE A 6 -10.03 7.19 -6.81
C ILE A 6 -10.63 5.87 -7.23
N ASP A 7 -10.89 5.71 -8.52
CA ASP A 7 -11.33 4.46 -9.10
C ASP A 7 -10.34 3.33 -8.73
N PRO A 8 -10.80 2.20 -8.18
CA PRO A 8 -9.94 1.06 -7.84
C PRO A 8 -9.03 0.61 -9.00
N GLN A 9 -9.48 0.72 -10.24
CA GLN A 9 -8.67 0.36 -11.41
C GLN A 9 -7.43 1.25 -11.56
N HIS A 10 -7.58 2.56 -11.29
CA HIS A 10 -6.48 3.51 -11.34
C HIS A 10 -5.52 3.33 -10.17
N GLU A 11 -6.03 2.97 -8.98
CA GLU A 11 -5.19 2.60 -7.84
C GLU A 11 -4.31 1.39 -8.20
N GLY A 12 -4.89 0.36 -8.83
CA GLY A 12 -4.15 -0.82 -9.32
C GLY A 12 -2.99 -0.50 -10.27
N ARG A 13 -3.22 0.39 -11.26
CA ARG A 13 -2.16 0.82 -12.18
C ARG A 13 -1.05 1.61 -11.49
N VAL A 14 -1.40 2.51 -10.57
CA VAL A 14 -0.41 3.24 -9.75
C VAL A 14 0.44 2.26 -8.93
N LEU A 15 -0.18 1.22 -8.35
CA LEU A 15 0.51 0.20 -7.56
C LEU A 15 1.51 -0.61 -8.41
N ALA A 16 1.10 -1.03 -9.61
CA ALA A 16 1.99 -1.74 -10.54
C ALA A 16 3.22 -0.89 -10.90
N LEU A 17 3.02 0.38 -11.25
CA LEU A 17 4.13 1.28 -11.59
C LEU A 17 5.04 1.57 -10.39
N LEU A 18 4.49 1.64 -9.17
CA LEU A 18 5.28 1.76 -7.94
C LEU A 18 6.15 0.53 -7.68
N GLN A 19 5.65 -0.68 -7.97
CA GLN A 19 6.43 -1.92 -7.86
C GLN A 19 7.59 -1.96 -8.85
N LEU A 20 7.39 -1.45 -10.06
CA LEU A 20 8.43 -1.27 -11.09
C LEU A 20 9.43 -0.14 -10.77
N LYS A 21 9.37 0.45 -9.57
CA LYS A 21 10.25 1.51 -9.07
C LYS A 21 10.21 2.82 -9.86
N TYR A 22 9.10 3.11 -10.53
CA TYR A 22 8.92 4.41 -11.18
C TYR A 22 8.82 5.53 -10.13
N SER A 23 9.41 6.68 -10.43
CA SER A 23 9.22 7.89 -9.63
C SER A 23 7.79 8.41 -9.76
N GLN A 24 7.29 9.16 -8.77
CA GLN A 24 5.93 9.72 -8.81
C GLN A 24 5.69 10.58 -10.05
N ARG A 25 6.70 11.33 -10.51
CA ARG A 25 6.62 12.14 -11.73
C ARG A 25 6.48 11.27 -12.97
N GLN A 26 7.23 10.16 -13.06
CA GLN A 26 7.10 9.22 -14.16
C GLN A 26 5.72 8.55 -14.15
N ILE A 27 5.24 8.10 -12.99
CA ILE A 27 3.91 7.49 -12.85
C ILE A 27 2.81 8.40 -13.38
N VAL A 28 2.80 9.67 -12.96
CA VAL A 28 1.81 10.64 -13.46
C VAL A 28 1.94 10.85 -14.97
N LYS A 29 3.17 10.87 -15.51
CA LYS A 29 3.41 11.00 -16.95
C LYS A 29 2.87 9.78 -17.73
N THR A 30 3.13 8.57 -17.24
CA THR A 30 2.66 7.33 -17.86
C THR A 30 1.14 7.25 -17.83
N LEU A 31 0.52 7.50 -16.67
CA LEU A 31 -0.94 7.48 -16.54
C LEU A 31 -1.62 8.53 -17.40
N LYS A 32 -1.02 9.73 -17.52
CA LYS A 32 -1.53 10.77 -18.42
C LYS A 32 -1.50 10.34 -19.89
N HIS A 33 -0.45 9.61 -20.31
CA HIS A 33 -0.36 9.04 -21.64
C HIS A 33 -1.45 7.99 -21.90
N ASP A 34 -1.83 7.23 -20.86
CA ASP A 34 -2.93 6.24 -20.91
C ASP A 34 -4.33 6.87 -20.77
N GLY A 35 -4.44 8.20 -20.82
CA GLY A 35 -5.71 8.92 -20.68
C GLY A 35 -6.20 9.09 -19.23
N ILE A 36 -5.42 8.68 -18.24
CA ILE A 36 -5.78 8.76 -16.82
C ILE A 36 -5.17 10.00 -16.19
N SER A 37 -6.01 10.94 -15.75
CA SER A 37 -5.56 12.11 -15.01
C SER A 37 -5.45 11.82 -13.52
N VAL A 38 -4.21 11.72 -13.02
CA VAL A 38 -3.91 11.49 -11.60
C VAL A 38 -2.94 12.55 -11.09
N SER A 39 -3.23 13.14 -9.92
CA SER A 39 -2.32 14.09 -9.28
C SER A 39 -1.14 13.38 -8.60
N GLN A 40 0.02 14.04 -8.49
CA GLN A 40 1.13 13.51 -7.69
C GLN A 40 0.73 13.28 -6.21
N ARG A 41 -0.15 14.13 -5.67
CA ARG A 41 -0.69 13.98 -4.31
C ARG A 41 -1.45 12.66 -4.14
N THR A 42 -2.22 12.27 -5.15
CA THR A 42 -2.91 10.98 -5.20
C THR A 42 -1.90 9.82 -5.15
N VAL A 43 -0.88 9.84 -5.99
CA VAL A 43 0.17 8.80 -6.01
C VAL A 43 0.87 8.72 -4.65
N SER A 44 1.17 9.86 -4.03
CA SER A 44 1.77 9.92 -2.69
C SER A 44 0.87 9.33 -1.61
N ASN A 45 -0.44 9.58 -1.67
CA ASN A 45 -1.40 9.01 -0.73
C ASN A 45 -1.50 7.48 -0.88
N ILE A 46 -1.52 6.97 -2.11
CA ILE A 46 -1.52 5.53 -2.41
C ILE A 46 -0.23 4.91 -1.87
N LYS A 47 0.93 5.49 -2.17
CA LYS A 47 2.23 5.03 -1.64
C LYS A 47 2.25 5.00 -0.10
N ARG A 48 1.70 6.03 0.55
CA ARG A 48 1.61 6.10 2.01
C ARG A 48 0.69 5.02 2.58
N LYS A 49 -0.47 4.78 1.96
CA LYS A 49 -1.44 3.74 2.38
C LYS A 49 -0.79 2.35 2.41
N ILE A 50 0.02 2.03 1.40
CA ILE A 50 0.83 0.79 1.36
C ILE A 50 1.86 0.76 2.50
N GLY A 51 2.61 1.85 2.69
CA GLY A 51 3.63 1.92 3.74
C GLY A 51 3.04 1.74 5.14
N VAL A 52 1.86 2.34 5.39
CA VAL A 52 1.11 2.17 6.64
C VAL A 52 0.64 0.73 6.81
N GLN A 53 0.14 0.07 5.76
CA GLN A 53 -0.27 -1.34 5.82
C GLN A 53 0.91 -2.29 6.07
N ARG A 54 2.07 -2.06 5.44
CA ARG A 54 3.28 -2.85 5.70
C ARG A 54 3.75 -2.71 7.15
N ASN A 55 3.75 -1.48 7.66
CA ASN A 55 4.10 -1.21 9.06
C ASN A 55 3.08 -1.75 10.06
N SER A 56 1.82 -1.98 9.67
CA SER A 56 0.83 -2.59 10.56
C SER A 56 0.97 -4.11 10.63
N THR A 57 1.31 -4.78 9.53
CA THR A 57 1.53 -6.24 9.51
C THR A 57 2.80 -6.66 10.23
N GLU A 58 3.85 -5.85 10.21
CA GLU A 58 5.08 -6.10 11.00
C GLU A 58 4.85 -6.05 12.51
N LYS A 59 3.74 -5.47 12.97
CA LYS A 59 3.39 -5.40 14.40
C LYS A 59 2.65 -6.63 14.92
N ILE A 60 2.40 -7.65 14.10
CA ILE A 60 1.85 -8.92 14.58
C ILE A 60 2.96 -9.64 15.35
N LYS A 61 3.11 -9.29 16.64
CA LYS A 61 3.93 -10.04 17.59
C LYS A 61 3.27 -11.41 17.75
N PHE A 62 3.82 -12.43 17.11
CA PHE A 62 3.51 -13.82 17.46
C PHE A 62 4.02 -14.07 18.89
N SER A 63 3.16 -13.84 19.87
CA SER A 63 3.36 -14.34 21.22
C SER A 63 3.25 -15.87 21.14
N ARG A 64 4.39 -16.55 21.01
CA ARG A 64 4.45 -18.00 21.29
C ARG A 64 4.27 -18.18 22.78
N GLN A 65 3.02 -18.34 23.23
CA GLN A 65 2.79 -18.91 24.55
C GLN A 65 3.23 -20.38 24.50
N ARG A 66 4.31 -20.70 25.24
CA ARG A 66 4.67 -22.08 25.52
C ARG A 66 3.54 -22.68 26.37
N PRO A 67 2.93 -23.81 25.98
CA PRO A 67 2.07 -24.53 26.91
C PRO A 67 2.93 -24.94 28.11
N ALA A 68 2.44 -24.61 29.32
CA ALA A 68 3.10 -25.01 30.55
C ALA A 68 3.22 -26.54 30.56
N SER A 69 4.46 -27.02 30.71
CA SER A 69 4.80 -28.43 30.84
C SER A 69 3.90 -29.07 31.90
N THR A 70 3.18 -30.12 31.52
CA THR A 70 2.38 -30.95 32.41
C THR A 70 3.27 -31.55 33.50
N PRO A 71 2.84 -31.56 34.77
CA PRO A 71 3.59 -32.25 35.81
C PRO A 71 3.55 -33.76 35.55
N SER A 72 4.72 -34.39 35.51
CA SER A 72 4.85 -35.85 35.45
C SER A 72 4.43 -36.44 36.79
N THR A 73 3.54 -37.43 36.76
CA THR A 73 3.19 -38.28 37.89
C THR A 73 4.28 -39.31 38.17
#